data_AF-A0A831JWW4-F1
#
_entry.id   AF-A0A831JWW4-F1
#
_cell.length_a   1.000
_cell.length_b   1.000
_cell.length_c   1.000
_cell.angle_alpha   90.00
_cell.angle_beta   90.00
_cell.angle_gamma   90.00
#
_symmetry.space_group_name_H-M   'P 1'
#
loop_
_entity.id
_entity.type
_entity.pdbx_description
1 polymer ?
#
loop_
_entity_poly.entity_id
_entity_poly.type
_entity_poly.pdbx_seq_one_letter_code
_entity_poly.pdbx_strand_id
1 'polypeptide(L)' 'YVMKWEEAKEFLKKLGDMIKFLIPYYIREWKSQLVIAIGCTGGKHRSVTIANALYEFLKKEDYSVILHHRDIGEE' A
#
# COMPACT_ATOMS: atom_id res chain seq x y z
N TYR A 1 8.11 -6.36 -12.96
CA TYR A 1 7.42 -6.11 -14.25
C TYR A 1 6.29 -5.10 -14.12
N VAL A 2 5.51 -5.10 -13.03
CA VAL A 2 4.33 -4.23 -12.85
C VAL A 2 4.65 -2.73 -12.98
N MET A 3 5.75 -2.25 -12.39
CA MET A 3 6.13 -0.83 -12.45
C MET A 3 6.71 -0.35 -13.80
N LYS A 4 6.76 -1.22 -14.82
CA LYS A 4 7.17 -0.81 -16.18
C LYS A 4 6.08 -0.04 -16.90
N TRP A 5 4.83 -0.18 -16.48
CA TRP A 5 3.65 0.44 -17.08
C TRP A 5 3.38 1.80 -16.43
N GLU A 6 3.08 2.81 -17.23
CA GLU A 6 2.83 4.17 -16.71
C GLU A 6 1.54 4.22 -15.89
N GLU A 7 0.53 3.43 -16.27
CA GLU A 7 -0.75 3.31 -15.56
C GLU A 7 -0.54 2.77 -14.14
N ALA A 8 0.43 1.86 -13.94
CA ALA A 8 0.75 1.33 -12.62
C ALA A 8 1.42 2.40 -11.73
N LYS A 9 2.26 3.26 -12.32
CA LYS A 9 2.88 4.38 -11.60
C LYS A 9 1.84 5.44 -11.26
N GLU A 10 0.96 5.78 -12.19
CA GLU A 10 -0.12 6.74 -11.96
C GLU A 10 -1.10 6.23 -10.90
N PHE A 11 -1.46 4.93 -10.96
CA PHE A 11 -2.27 4.29 -9.94
C PHE A 11 -1.61 4.40 -8.56
N LEU A 12 -0.33 4.06 -8.44
CA LEU A 12 0.40 4.15 -7.17
C LEU A 12 0.45 5.58 -6.64
N LYS A 13 0.64 6.57 -7.53
CA LYS A 13 0.62 7.99 -7.16
C LYS A 13 -0.73 8.39 -6.59
N LYS A 14 -1.82 8.12 -7.31
CA LYS A 14 -3.19 8.44 -6.87
C LYS A 14 -3.55 7.74 -5.55
N LEU A 15 -3.15 6.47 -5.41
CA LEU A 15 -3.33 5.71 -4.18
C LEU A 15 -2.55 6.35 -3.02
N GLY A 16 -1.27 6.68 -3.22
CA GLY A 16 -0.44 7.33 -2.23
C GLY A 16 -1.00 8.68 -1.78
N ASP A 17 -1.42 9.52 -2.72
CA ASP A 17 -2.04 10.82 -2.47
C ASP A 17 -3.32 10.68 -1.62
N MET A 18 -4.18 9.71 -1.96
CA MET A 18 -5.40 9.42 -1.21
C MET A 18 -5.09 8.98 0.23
N ILE A 19 -4.17 8.04 0.41
CA ILE A 19 -3.83 7.55 1.76
C ILE A 19 -3.19 8.65 2.60
N LYS A 20 -2.27 9.43 2.03
CA LYS A 20 -1.64 10.58 2.69
C LYS A 20 -2.68 11.62 3.15
N PHE A 21 -3.69 11.88 2.31
CA PHE A 21 -4.79 12.76 2.67
C PHE A 21 -5.60 12.21 3.85
N LEU A 22 -5.87 10.91 3.90
CA LEU A 22 -6.75 10.31 4.90
C LEU A 22 -6.09 10.08 6.27
N ILE A 23 -4.79 9.78 6.33
CA ILE A 23 -4.09 9.42 7.58
C ILE A 23 -4.32 10.43 8.72
N PRO A 24 -4.17 11.77 8.53
CA PRO A 24 -4.39 12.73 9.60
C PRO A 24 -5.80 12.70 10.20
N TYR A 25 -6.81 12.34 9.40
CA TYR A 25 -8.20 12.24 9.87
C TYR A 25 -8.41 10.97 10.68
N TYR A 26 -7.83 9.84 10.27
CA TYR A 26 -7.85 8.61 11.07
C TYR A 26 -7.14 8.79 12.43
N ILE A 27 -6.03 9.53 12.46
CA ILE A 27 -5.33 9.88 13.71
C ILE A 27 -6.23 10.73 14.60
N ARG A 28 -6.91 11.73 14.04
CA ARG A 28 -7.86 12.60 14.78
C ARG A 28 -9.03 11.83 15.37
N GLU A 29 -9.49 10.78 14.68
CA GLU A 29 -10.53 9.88 15.17
C GLU A 29 -10.05 8.84 16.19
N TRP A 30 -8.79 8.95 16.64
CA TRP A 30 -8.19 8.01 17.62
C TRP A 30 -8.22 6.55 17.15
N LYS A 31 -8.12 6.32 15.83
CA LYS A 31 -7.96 4.96 15.31
C LYS A 31 -6.56 4.46 15.66
N SER A 32 -6.49 3.34 16.37
CA SER A 32 -5.22 2.71 16.76
C SER A 32 -4.48 2.07 15.59
N GLN A 33 -5.18 1.75 14.50
CA GLN A 33 -4.62 1.14 13.31
C GLN A 33 -5.43 1.49 12.06
N LEU A 34 -4.74 1.59 10.92
CA LEU A 34 -5.33 1.68 9.59
C LEU A 34 -4.81 0.49 8.77
N VAL A 35 -5.71 -0.41 8.37
CA VAL A 35 -5.37 -1.60 7.58
C VAL A 35 -5.71 -1.35 6.12
N ILE A 36 -4.71 -1.45 5.24
CA ILE A 36 -4.86 -1.27 3.79
C ILE A 36 -4.58 -2.61 3.10
N ALA A 37 -5.62 -3.23 2.55
CA ALA A 37 -5.50 -4.50 1.82
C ALA A 37 -5.40 -4.24 0.32
N ILE A 38 -4.40 -4.84 -0.33
CA ILE A 38 -4.21 -4.75 -1.78
C ILE A 38 -4.28 -6.15 -2.37
N GLY A 39 -5.33 -6.42 -3.14
CA GLY A 39 -5.58 -7.74 -3.74
C GLY A 39 -5.25 -7.78 -5.23
N CYS A 40 -4.75 -8.93 -5.69
CA CYS A 40 -4.82 -9.32 -7.09
C CYS A 40 -5.26 -10.79 -7.16
N THR A 41 -5.69 -11.28 -8.33
CA THR A 41 -6.32 -12.60 -8.46
C THR A 41 -5.57 -13.73 -7.76
N GLY A 42 -4.24 -13.78 -7.91
CA GLY A 42 -3.41 -14.84 -7.32
C GLY A 42 -2.52 -14.38 -6.17
N GLY A 43 -2.69 -13.17 -5.63
CA GLY A 43 -1.99 -12.72 -4.42
C GLY A 43 -0.47 -12.49 -4.52
N LYS A 44 0.21 -12.97 -5.57
CA LYS A 44 1.68 -13.16 -5.60
C LYS A 44 2.47 -12.13 -6.42
N HIS A 45 1.83 -11.31 -7.26
CA HIS A 45 2.54 -10.43 -8.20
C HIS A 45 2.18 -8.95 -8.08
N ARG A 46 0.96 -8.57 -8.49
CA ARG A 46 0.52 -7.17 -8.56
C ARG A 46 0.29 -6.58 -7.17
N SER A 47 -0.46 -7.29 -6.34
CA SER A 47 -0.70 -6.93 -4.93
C SER A 47 0.61 -6.73 -4.18
N VAL A 48 1.52 -7.70 -4.27
CA VAL A 48 2.85 -7.66 -3.64
C VAL A 48 3.63 -6.43 -4.07
N THR A 49 3.69 -6.16 -5.39
CA THR A 49 4.47 -5.02 -5.92
C THR A 49 3.92 -3.69 -5.42
N ILE A 50 2.59 -3.49 -5.50
CA ILE A 50 1.97 -2.24 -5.06
C ILE A 50 2.07 -2.07 -3.54
N ALA A 51 1.88 -3.15 -2.77
CA ALA A 51 1.98 -3.09 -1.31
C ALA A 51 3.39 -2.72 -0.84
N ASN A 52 4.43 -3.27 -1.46
CA ASN A 52 5.82 -2.85 -1.20
C ASN A 52 6.06 -1.39 -1.56
N ALA A 53 5.56 -0.94 -2.71
CA ALA A 53 5.77 0.44 -3.15
C ALA A 53 5.03 1.45 -2.26
N LEU A 54 3.81 1.12 -1.80
CA LEU A 54 3.07 1.94 -0.84
C LEU A 54 3.73 1.94 0.54
N TYR A 55 4.27 0.80 0.99
CA TYR A 55 5.05 0.71 2.22
C TYR A 55 6.25 1.67 2.19
N GLU A 56 7.05 1.63 1.13
CA GLU A 56 8.21 2.52 0.97
C GLU A 56 7.80 4.01 0.89
N PHE A 57 6.68 4.31 0.24
CA PHE A 57 6.14 5.67 0.20
C PHE A 57 5.76 6.18 1.60
N LEU A 58 4.97 5.41 2.36
CA LEU A 58 4.52 5.81 3.69
C LEU A 58 5.65 5.84 4.72
N LYS A 59 6.64 4.96 4.59
CA LYS A 59 7.85 4.98 5.41
C LYS A 59 8.68 6.25 5.20
N LYS A 60 8.75 6.75 3.97
CA LYS A 60 9.42 8.04 3.66
C LYS A 60 8.68 9.24 4.21
N GLU A 61 7.37 9.12 4.41
CA GLU A 61 6.52 10.13 5.05
C GLU A 61 6.52 10.01 6.60
N ASP A 62 7.45 9.21 7.16
CA ASP A 62 7.66 9.02 8.60
C ASP A 62 6.49 8.36 9.36
N TYR A 63 5.67 7.58 8.64
CA TYR A 63 4.63 6.76 9.28
C TYR A 63 5.18 5.42 9.79
N SER A 64 4.64 4.95 10.91
CA SER A 64 4.84 3.58 11.38
C SER A 64 3.97 2.63 10.56
N VAL A 65 4.61 1.79 9.73
CA VAL A 65 3.94 0.89 8.79
C VAL A 65 4.46 -0.53 8.94
N ILE A 66 3.55 -1.49 8.90
CA ILE A 66 3.85 -2.92 8.88
C ILE A 66 3.36 -3.48 7.54
N LEU A 67 4.21 -4.26 6.86
CA LEU A 67 3.89 -4.92 5.60
C LEU A 67 3.67 -6.41 5.83
N HIS A 68 2.56 -6.94 5.33
CA HIS A 68 2.25 -8.37 5.37
C HIS A 68 1.78 -8.84 3.99
N HIS A 69 2.32 -9.97 3.53
CA HIS A 69 1.92 -10.61 2.28
C HIS A 69 1.25 -11.94 2.60
N ARG A 70 -0.09 -11.97 2.52
CA ARG A 70 -0.88 -13.13 2.91
C ARG A 70 -0.54 -14.39 2.11
N ASP A 71 -0.55 -14.28 0.78
CA ASP A 71 -0.47 -15.45 -0.12
C ASP A 71 0.98 -15.79 -0.53
N ILE A 72 1.99 -15.12 0.06
CA ILE A 72 3.40 -15.47 -0.13
C ILE A 72 3.75 -16.60 0.85
N GLY A 73 4.04 -17.78 0.32
CA GLY A 73 4.35 -18.97 1.12
C GLY A 73 3.20 -19.96 1.30
N GLU A 74 2.00 -19.64 0.78
CA GLU A 74 0.96 -20.66 0.56
C GLU A 74 1.30 -21.41 -0.74
N GLU A 75 1.88 -22.61 -0.58
CA GLU A 75 1.97 -23.68 -1.60
C GLU A 75 0.69 -24.53 -1.60
#